data_AF-A0A8J3M5C4-F1
#
_entry.id   AF-A0A8J3M5C4-F1
#
_cell.length_a   1.000
_cell.length_b   1.000
_cell.length_c   1.000
_cell.angle_alpha   90.00
_cell.angle_beta   90.00
_cell.angle_gamma   90.00
#
_symmetry.space_group_name_H-M   'P 1'
#
loop_
_entity.id
_entity.type
_entity.pdbx_description
1 polymer ?
#
loop_
_entity_poly.entity_id
_entity_poly.type
_entity_poly.pdbx_seq_one_letter_code
_entity_poly.pdbx_strand_id
1 'polypeptide(L)'
;MSTMTTDRPATVTRRFDAEPRVQMLPPFVAQRAKSRSAARLGVLFVILGSVVAGGMFVLGVFRTTAADLALADASATTQSILQQQSEYRIATDTAQMVQQTTETQLVVTSYEIDWAELLLTVQGFLPAGGLIQNVTATNQAPWAASLEIEDPLRTPRIASIELVVNTASIPEAVALVERLRELDGFADAVVKTSAVGVDGRATTTIVLTLSTDAVSGRFLETDEDEDAASGESTEPEDDTSTDSVEQPTSEGGEG
;
A
#
# COMPACT_ATOMS: atom_id res chain seq x y z
N MET A 1 -25.96 51.67 94.44
CA MET A 1 -26.04 51.04 93.10
C MET A 1 -25.08 49.86 93.10
N SER A 2 -25.57 48.69 92.68
CA SER A 2 -24.89 47.37 92.59
C SER A 2 -24.86 46.49 93.86
N THR A 3 -25.83 45.59 93.94
CA THR A 3 -25.81 44.34 94.73
C THR A 3 -26.53 43.25 93.92
N MET A 4 -25.84 42.19 93.53
CA MET A 4 -26.38 40.88 93.07
C MET A 4 -25.23 40.11 92.42
N THR A 5 -25.06 38.79 92.50
CA THR A 5 -25.62 37.71 93.32
C THR A 5 -24.64 36.55 93.07
N THR A 6 -24.23 35.86 94.13
CA THR A 6 -23.31 34.71 94.09
C THR A 6 -24.08 33.45 93.75
N ASP A 7 -23.58 32.70 92.75
CA ASP A 7 -24.11 31.42 92.27
C ASP A 7 -23.69 30.24 93.16
N ARG A 8 -24.56 29.23 93.24
CA ARG A 8 -24.51 28.05 94.12
C ARG A 8 -23.55 26.97 93.58
N PRO A 9 -22.77 26.27 94.43
CA PRO A 9 -22.09 25.04 94.02
C PRO A 9 -23.00 23.80 94.15
N ALA A 10 -23.06 23.00 93.08
CA ALA A 10 -23.65 21.67 93.09
C ALA A 10 -22.65 20.61 93.62
N THR A 11 -23.09 19.89 94.64
CA THR A 11 -22.39 18.77 95.30
C THR A 11 -22.27 17.57 94.36
N VAL A 12 -21.04 17.18 94.01
CA VAL A 12 -20.73 15.91 93.31
C VAL A 12 -20.12 14.94 94.30
N THR A 13 -20.93 14.03 94.82
CA THR A 13 -20.52 12.91 95.66
C THR A 13 -19.92 11.81 94.78
N ARG A 14 -18.60 11.77 94.62
CA ARG A 14 -17.91 10.59 94.05
C ARG A 14 -17.81 9.51 95.13
N ARG A 15 -18.49 8.38 94.90
CA ARG A 15 -18.29 7.16 95.69
C ARG A 15 -16.95 6.54 95.28
N PHE A 16 -15.97 6.62 96.18
CA PHE A 16 -14.75 5.84 96.11
C PHE A 16 -15.03 4.50 96.78
N ASP A 17 -15.39 3.50 95.99
CA ASP A 17 -15.31 2.11 96.41
C ASP A 17 -14.00 1.56 95.85
N ALA A 18 -12.93 1.69 96.65
CA ALA A 18 -11.61 1.14 96.36
C ALA A 18 -11.06 0.56 97.66
N GLU A 19 -11.25 -0.74 97.84
CA GLU A 19 -10.67 -1.52 98.92
C GLU A 19 -9.13 -1.48 98.81
N PRO A 20 -8.39 -0.96 99.81
CA PRO A 20 -6.94 -0.82 99.72
C PRO A 20 -6.29 -2.20 99.92
N ARG A 21 -5.95 -2.86 98.81
CA ARG A 21 -5.18 -4.11 98.85
C ARG A 21 -3.69 -3.79 98.93
N VAL A 22 -3.13 -3.92 100.14
CA VAL A 22 -1.68 -3.82 100.37
C VAL A 22 -1.00 -5.05 99.75
N GLN A 23 -0.25 -4.81 98.68
CA GLN A 23 0.44 -5.84 97.92
C GLN A 23 1.73 -6.26 98.65
N MET A 24 1.64 -7.27 99.53
CA MET A 24 2.77 -7.82 100.29
C MET A 24 3.60 -8.86 99.51
N LEU A 25 3.60 -8.82 98.18
CA LEU A 25 4.41 -9.71 97.35
C LEU A 25 5.53 -8.92 96.67
N PRO A 26 6.81 -9.36 96.81
CA PRO A 26 7.94 -8.72 96.16
C PRO A 26 7.69 -8.53 94.65
N PRO A 27 8.08 -7.39 94.05
CA PRO A 27 7.78 -7.05 92.65
C PRO A 27 8.27 -8.09 91.62
N PHE A 28 9.17 -9.00 92.02
CA PHE A 28 9.72 -10.05 91.19
C PHE A 28 8.73 -11.16 90.80
N VAL A 29 7.66 -11.43 91.56
CA VAL A 29 6.69 -12.50 91.22
C VAL A 29 5.52 -12.03 90.35
N ALA A 30 5.09 -10.77 90.48
CA ALA A 30 4.03 -10.20 89.64
C ALA A 30 4.47 -10.02 88.17
N GLN A 31 5.76 -9.73 87.94
CA GLN A 31 6.31 -9.59 86.58
C GLN A 31 6.29 -10.91 85.78
N ARG A 32 6.38 -12.06 86.46
CA ARG A 32 6.42 -13.39 85.80
C ARG A 32 5.05 -13.88 85.32
N ALA A 33 3.96 -13.42 85.94
CA ALA A 33 2.60 -13.69 85.45
C ALA A 33 2.28 -12.80 84.23
N LYS A 34 2.68 -11.53 84.25
CA LYS A 34 2.48 -10.55 83.17
C LYS A 34 3.31 -10.87 81.93
N SER A 35 4.51 -11.45 82.09
CA SER A 35 5.35 -11.88 80.97
C SER A 35 4.77 -13.09 80.22
N ARG A 36 4.07 -14.00 80.90
CA ARG A 36 3.37 -15.14 80.24
C ARG A 36 2.16 -14.70 79.43
N SER A 37 1.38 -13.71 79.90
CA SER A 37 0.26 -13.16 79.12
C SER A 37 0.76 -12.31 77.95
N ALA A 38 1.83 -11.53 78.12
CA ALA A 38 2.44 -10.76 77.04
C ALA A 38 3.06 -11.67 75.96
N ALA A 39 3.71 -12.77 76.36
CA ALA A 39 4.24 -13.77 75.42
C ALA A 39 3.12 -14.45 74.61
N ARG A 40 1.99 -14.79 75.24
CA ARG A 40 0.83 -15.36 74.54
C ARG A 40 0.20 -14.36 73.56
N LEU A 41 0.08 -13.09 73.95
CA LEU A 41 -0.39 -12.03 73.04
C LEU A 41 0.58 -11.84 71.87
N GLY A 42 1.88 -11.84 72.12
CA GLY A 42 2.91 -11.70 71.09
C GLY A 42 2.87 -12.84 70.07
N VAL A 43 2.71 -14.09 70.52
CA VAL A 43 2.52 -15.25 69.62
C VAL A 43 1.26 -15.10 68.77
N LEU A 44 0.15 -14.62 69.35
CA LEU A 44 -1.10 -14.40 68.62
C LEU A 44 -0.97 -13.31 67.55
N PHE A 45 -0.23 -12.23 67.83
CA PHE A 45 0.10 -11.20 66.84
C PHE A 45 1.01 -11.71 65.72
N VAL A 46 1.97 -12.59 66.02
CA VAL A 46 2.82 -13.22 64.99
C VAL A 46 2.00 -14.13 64.08
N ILE A 47 1.09 -14.93 64.65
CA ILE A 47 0.18 -15.79 63.87
C ILE A 47 -0.75 -14.92 63.02
N LEU A 48 -1.35 -13.88 63.59
CA LEU A 48 -2.22 -12.98 62.83
C LEU A 48 -1.46 -12.25 61.72
N GLY A 49 -0.26 -11.74 62.03
CA GLY A 49 0.60 -11.07 61.05
C GLY A 49 1.02 -12.00 59.91
N SER A 50 1.34 -13.26 60.20
CA SER A 50 1.68 -14.25 59.17
C SER A 50 0.49 -14.66 58.31
N VAL A 51 -0.72 -14.77 58.87
CA VAL A 51 -1.95 -14.99 58.08
C VAL A 51 -2.25 -13.81 57.16
N VAL A 52 -2.13 -12.58 57.66
CA VAL A 52 -2.36 -11.37 56.86
C VAL A 52 -1.32 -11.22 55.75
N ALA A 53 -0.03 -11.45 56.05
CA ALA A 53 1.04 -11.44 55.06
C ALA A 53 0.86 -12.54 54.01
N GLY A 54 0.48 -13.76 54.43
CA GLY A 54 0.17 -14.87 53.52
C GLY A 54 -1.03 -14.57 52.61
N GLY A 55 -2.10 -13.99 53.16
CA GLY A 55 -3.28 -13.57 52.40
C GLY A 55 -2.97 -12.49 51.37
N MET A 56 -2.17 -11.48 51.73
CA MET A 56 -1.70 -10.45 50.79
C MET A 56 -0.81 -11.03 49.70
N PHE A 57 0.07 -11.98 50.03
CA PHE A 57 0.92 -12.64 49.05
C PHE A 57 0.09 -13.40 48.00
N VAL A 58 -0.89 -14.20 48.43
CA VAL A 58 -1.76 -14.96 47.52
C VAL A 58 -2.57 -14.03 46.60
N LEU A 59 -3.14 -12.94 47.13
CA LEU A 59 -3.85 -11.94 46.33
C LEU A 59 -2.93 -11.23 45.32
N GLY A 60 -1.68 -10.95 45.73
CA GLY A 60 -0.66 -10.40 44.86
C GLY A 60 -0.35 -11.33 43.68
N VAL A 61 -0.09 -12.60 43.96
CA VAL A 61 0.22 -13.61 42.93
C VAL A 61 -0.95 -13.82 41.97
N PHE A 62 -2.20 -13.84 42.46
CA PHE A 62 -3.38 -13.95 41.58
C PHE A 62 -3.55 -12.75 40.64
N ARG A 63 -3.21 -11.55 41.10
CA ARG A 63 -3.29 -10.34 40.26
C ARG A 63 -2.17 -10.31 39.22
N THR A 64 -0.96 -10.73 39.58
CA THR A 64 0.15 -10.82 38.63
C THR A 64 -0.12 -11.86 37.57
N THR A 65 -0.60 -13.06 37.94
CA THR A 65 -0.92 -14.10 36.94
C THR A 65 -2.07 -13.69 36.02
N ALA A 66 -3.10 -13.00 36.53
CA ALA A 66 -4.17 -12.45 35.69
C ALA A 66 -3.64 -11.38 34.71
N ALA A 67 -2.72 -10.52 35.16
CA ALA A 67 -2.08 -9.53 34.30
C ALA A 67 -1.17 -10.17 33.24
N ASP A 68 -0.41 -11.21 33.60
CA ASP A 68 0.44 -11.96 32.68
C ASP A 68 -0.39 -12.68 31.60
N LEU A 69 -1.53 -13.27 31.99
CA LEU A 69 -2.46 -13.90 31.05
C LEU A 69 -3.07 -12.89 30.09
N ALA A 70 -3.49 -11.71 30.57
CA ALA A 70 -4.01 -10.64 29.72
C ALA A 70 -2.95 -10.11 28.74
N LEU A 71 -1.69 -9.99 29.19
CA LEU A 71 -0.58 -9.60 28.34
C LEU A 71 -0.28 -10.67 27.27
N ALA A 72 -0.31 -11.95 27.66
CA ALA A 72 -0.11 -13.06 26.73
C ALA A 72 -1.21 -13.08 25.64
N ASP A 73 -2.47 -12.90 26.01
CA ASP A 73 -3.60 -12.85 25.07
C ASP A 73 -3.52 -11.63 24.11
N ALA A 74 -3.20 -10.45 24.64
CA ALA A 74 -2.97 -9.25 23.84
C ALA A 74 -1.77 -9.43 22.87
N SER A 75 -0.70 -10.08 23.31
CA SER A 75 0.46 -10.38 22.46
C SER A 75 0.13 -11.40 21.36
N ALA A 76 -0.70 -12.40 21.66
CA ALA A 76 -1.17 -13.38 20.68
C ALA A 76 -2.07 -12.73 19.62
N THR A 77 -2.97 -11.84 20.04
CA THR A 77 -3.82 -11.05 19.13
C THR A 77 -2.98 -10.13 18.24
N THR A 78 -1.96 -9.49 18.80
CA THR A 78 -1.06 -8.63 18.01
C THR A 78 -0.30 -9.46 16.97
N GLN A 79 0.20 -10.65 17.35
CA GLN A 79 0.87 -11.55 16.41
C GLN A 79 -0.07 -12.04 15.30
N SER A 80 -1.33 -12.38 15.62
CA SER A 80 -2.29 -12.81 14.60
C SER A 80 -2.63 -11.70 13.61
N ILE A 81 -2.81 -10.45 14.08
CA ILE A 81 -3.04 -9.29 13.21
C ILE A 81 -1.81 -9.02 12.34
N LEU A 82 -0.59 -9.08 12.90
CA LEU A 82 0.64 -8.91 12.12
C LEU A 82 0.80 -10.00 11.05
N GLN A 83 0.39 -11.23 11.37
CA GLN A 83 0.40 -12.35 10.43
C GLN A 83 -0.61 -12.13 9.30
N GLN A 84 -1.85 -11.73 9.62
CA GLN A 84 -2.85 -11.34 8.62
C GLN A 84 -2.36 -10.18 7.75
N GLN A 85 -1.77 -9.13 8.34
CA GLN A 85 -1.20 -8.02 7.57
C GLN A 85 -0.04 -8.46 6.66
N SER A 86 0.73 -9.47 7.07
CA SER A 86 1.82 -10.01 6.24
C SER A 86 1.30 -10.76 5.00
N GLU A 87 0.12 -11.39 5.10
CA GLU A 87 -0.52 -12.06 3.96
C GLU A 87 -0.95 -11.04 2.90
N TYR A 88 -1.54 -9.90 3.31
CA TYR A 88 -1.91 -8.83 2.38
C TYR A 88 -0.72 -8.05 1.84
N ARG A 89 0.40 -7.98 2.59
CA ARG A 89 1.61 -7.28 2.15
C ARG A 89 2.12 -7.79 0.81
N ILE A 90 2.11 -9.11 0.61
CA ILE A 90 2.58 -9.74 -0.64
C ILE A 90 1.70 -9.31 -1.82
N ALA A 91 0.38 -9.31 -1.64
CA ALA A 91 -0.57 -8.90 -2.67
C ALA A 91 -0.40 -7.41 -3.02
N THR A 92 -0.28 -6.54 -2.01
CA THR A 92 -0.09 -5.10 -2.24
C THR A 92 1.26 -4.78 -2.88
N ASP A 93 2.33 -5.48 -2.50
CA ASP A 93 3.67 -5.30 -3.06
C ASP A 93 3.70 -5.76 -4.52
N THR A 94 3.10 -6.92 -4.82
CA THR A 94 2.97 -7.41 -6.20
C THR A 94 2.15 -6.45 -7.05
N ALA A 95 1.02 -5.93 -6.55
CA ALA A 95 0.21 -4.95 -7.26
C ALA A 95 0.99 -3.66 -7.58
N GLN A 96 1.77 -3.16 -6.62
CA GLN A 96 2.64 -2.01 -6.83
C GLN A 96 3.74 -2.28 -7.86
N MET A 97 4.36 -3.47 -7.84
CA MET A 97 5.35 -3.85 -8.85
C MET A 97 4.76 -3.93 -10.26
N VAL A 98 3.55 -4.48 -10.39
CA VAL A 98 2.83 -4.55 -11.66
C VAL A 98 2.53 -3.14 -12.16
N GLN A 99 1.96 -2.27 -11.33
CA GLN A 99 1.67 -0.89 -11.69
C GLN A 99 2.92 -0.13 -12.15
N GLN A 100 4.01 -0.22 -11.38
CA GLN A 100 5.29 0.41 -11.77
C GLN A 100 5.84 -0.14 -13.08
N THR A 101 5.69 -1.44 -13.32
CA THR A 101 6.13 -2.08 -14.57
C THR A 101 5.30 -1.59 -15.74
N THR A 102 3.98 -1.50 -15.60
CA THR A 102 3.07 -1.00 -16.65
C THR A 102 3.36 0.47 -16.98
N GLU A 103 3.50 1.33 -15.97
CA GLU A 103 3.85 2.74 -16.19
C GLU A 103 5.22 2.88 -16.87
N THR A 104 6.21 2.09 -16.43
CA THR A 104 7.54 2.08 -17.04
C THR A 104 7.48 1.58 -18.47
N GLN A 105 6.69 0.53 -18.74
CA GLN A 105 6.51 -0.02 -20.08
C GLN A 105 5.97 1.05 -21.02
N LEU A 106 4.92 1.76 -20.63
CA LEU A 106 4.30 2.83 -21.42
C LEU A 106 5.31 3.93 -21.75
N VAL A 107 6.12 4.36 -20.77
CA VAL A 107 7.16 5.36 -20.99
C VAL A 107 8.26 4.85 -21.92
N VAL A 108 8.72 3.61 -21.75
CA VAL A 108 9.79 3.04 -22.59
C VAL A 108 9.30 2.83 -24.02
N THR A 109 8.04 2.44 -24.22
CA THR A 109 7.46 2.15 -25.53
C THR A 109 6.90 3.39 -26.22
N SER A 110 6.87 4.54 -25.55
CA SER A 110 6.41 5.81 -26.15
C SER A 110 7.26 6.29 -27.34
N TYR A 111 8.47 5.74 -27.52
CA TYR A 111 9.33 5.96 -28.68
C TYR A 111 9.58 4.66 -29.46
N GLU A 112 8.78 3.61 -29.25
CA GLU A 112 8.92 2.34 -29.99
C GLU A 112 8.44 2.52 -31.44
N ILE A 113 9.19 1.97 -32.38
CA ILE A 113 8.87 1.98 -33.82
C ILE A 113 8.76 0.53 -34.26
N ASP A 114 7.70 0.17 -34.99
CA ASP A 114 7.61 -1.15 -35.62
C ASP A 114 8.52 -1.22 -36.85
N TRP A 115 9.75 -1.64 -36.61
CA TRP A 115 10.76 -1.77 -37.67
C TRP A 115 10.37 -2.76 -38.75
N ALA A 116 9.61 -3.81 -38.42
CA ALA A 116 9.27 -4.85 -39.39
C ALA A 116 8.25 -4.30 -40.39
N GLU A 117 7.18 -3.67 -39.89
CA GLU A 117 6.15 -3.03 -40.71
C GLU A 117 6.73 -1.86 -41.52
N LEU A 118 7.57 -1.03 -40.90
CA LEU A 118 8.24 0.07 -41.57
C LEU A 118 9.12 -0.43 -42.73
N LEU A 119 9.91 -1.49 -42.51
CA LEU A 119 10.79 -2.04 -43.56
C LEU A 119 10.01 -2.71 -44.68
N LEU A 120 8.88 -3.35 -44.39
CA LEU A 120 7.97 -3.87 -45.42
C LEU A 120 7.39 -2.74 -46.27
N THR A 121 6.98 -1.64 -45.63
CA THR A 121 6.47 -0.45 -46.30
C THR A 121 7.53 0.20 -47.18
N VAL A 122 8.75 0.37 -46.65
CA VAL A 122 9.91 0.86 -47.41
C VAL A 122 10.24 -0.04 -48.59
N GLN A 123 10.16 -1.36 -48.42
CA GLN A 123 10.35 -2.31 -49.52
C GLN A 123 9.29 -2.16 -50.62
N GLY A 124 8.05 -1.81 -50.27
CA GLY A 124 7.00 -1.48 -51.22
C GLY A 124 7.31 -0.25 -52.10
N PHE A 125 8.10 0.69 -51.58
CA PHE A 125 8.54 1.86 -52.33
C PHE A 125 9.74 1.60 -53.25
N LEU A 126 10.40 0.45 -53.18
CA LEU A 126 11.55 0.18 -54.05
C LEU A 126 11.14 0.09 -55.53
N PRO A 127 11.95 0.63 -56.46
CA PRO A 127 11.72 0.44 -57.90
C PRO A 127 11.90 -1.04 -58.28
N ALA A 128 11.36 -1.44 -59.44
CA ALA A 128 11.45 -2.81 -59.91
C ALA A 128 12.91 -3.27 -60.02
N GLY A 129 13.24 -4.39 -59.35
CA GLY A 129 14.62 -4.90 -59.29
C GLY A 129 15.55 -4.11 -58.38
N GLY A 130 15.04 -3.15 -57.59
CA GLY A 130 15.76 -2.52 -56.50
C GLY A 130 15.93 -3.47 -55.32
N LEU A 131 17.04 -3.37 -54.60
CA LEU A 131 17.32 -4.22 -53.43
C LEU A 131 17.86 -3.39 -52.27
N ILE A 132 17.41 -3.69 -51.05
CA ILE A 132 18.01 -3.16 -49.83
C ILE A 132 19.19 -4.08 -49.46
N GLN A 133 20.40 -3.54 -49.42
CA GLN A 133 21.61 -4.28 -49.09
C GLN A 133 21.90 -4.25 -47.59
N ASN A 134 21.70 -3.09 -46.96
CA ASN A 134 21.95 -2.90 -45.54
C ASN A 134 20.96 -1.90 -44.95
N VAL A 135 20.56 -2.13 -43.70
CA VAL A 135 19.75 -1.22 -42.91
C VAL A 135 20.41 -1.08 -41.55
N THR A 136 20.72 0.15 -41.16
CA THR A 136 21.18 0.49 -39.82
C THR A 136 20.17 1.46 -39.22
N ALA A 137 19.42 1.02 -38.20
CA ALA A 137 18.47 1.86 -37.49
C ALA A 137 19.05 2.31 -36.15
N THR A 138 18.83 3.58 -35.80
CA THR A 138 19.18 4.15 -34.50
C THR A 138 17.95 4.87 -33.96
N ASN A 139 17.51 4.47 -32.77
CA ASN A 139 16.38 5.09 -32.08
C ASN A 139 16.89 5.93 -30.90
N GLN A 140 16.21 7.03 -30.62
CA GLN A 140 16.48 7.84 -29.44
C GLN A 140 15.77 7.22 -28.23
N ALA A 141 16.49 7.09 -27.11
CA ALA A 141 15.87 6.65 -25.87
C ALA A 141 14.99 7.78 -25.27
N PRO A 142 13.81 7.46 -24.69
CA PRO A 142 12.92 8.45 -24.08
C PRO A 142 13.58 9.30 -22.98
N TRP A 143 14.52 8.70 -22.26
CA TRP A 143 15.26 9.34 -21.16
C TRP A 143 16.56 10.00 -21.61
N ALA A 144 16.95 9.86 -22.87
CA ALA A 144 18.10 10.57 -23.42
C ALA A 144 17.71 12.04 -23.64
N ALA A 145 18.66 12.95 -23.39
CA ALA A 145 18.47 14.36 -23.72
C ALA A 145 18.02 14.48 -25.18
N SER A 146 16.98 15.28 -25.41
CA SER A 146 16.49 15.56 -26.77
C SER A 146 17.68 15.95 -27.63
N LEU A 147 17.86 15.28 -28.77
CA LEU A 147 18.91 15.67 -29.72
C LEU A 147 18.63 17.12 -30.09
N GLU A 148 19.41 18.06 -29.56
CA GLU A 148 19.17 19.48 -29.74
C GLU A 148 18.88 19.75 -31.21
N ILE A 149 17.73 20.39 -31.42
CA ILE A 149 17.29 20.85 -32.72
C ILE A 149 18.27 21.97 -33.08
N GLU A 150 19.33 21.64 -33.85
CA GLU A 150 20.34 22.61 -34.30
C GLU A 150 19.70 23.75 -35.13
N ASP A 151 18.48 23.55 -35.64
CA ASP A 151 17.73 24.51 -36.44
C ASP A 151 16.22 24.43 -36.11
N PRO A 152 15.59 25.50 -35.58
CA PRO A 152 14.17 25.52 -35.22
C PRO A 152 13.19 25.21 -36.38
N LEU A 153 13.67 25.13 -37.63
CA LEU A 153 12.89 24.67 -38.78
C LEU A 153 12.89 23.14 -38.98
N ARG A 154 13.70 22.38 -38.23
CA ARG A 154 13.71 20.92 -38.33
C ARG A 154 12.68 20.29 -37.40
N THR A 155 11.84 19.42 -37.98
CA THR A 155 10.86 18.60 -37.25
C THR A 155 11.55 17.79 -36.14
N PRO A 156 10.92 17.63 -34.96
CA PRO A 156 11.40 16.72 -33.93
C PRO A 156 11.67 15.32 -34.52
N ARG A 157 12.85 14.77 -34.24
CA ARG A 157 13.28 13.47 -34.74
C ARG A 157 13.32 12.46 -33.61
N ILE A 158 12.78 11.27 -33.82
CA ILE A 158 12.82 10.18 -32.84
C ILE A 158 13.81 9.08 -33.25
N ALA A 159 14.02 8.89 -34.55
CA ALA A 159 14.92 7.87 -35.06
C ALA A 159 15.55 8.25 -36.40
N SER A 160 16.68 7.58 -36.69
CA SER A 160 17.38 7.69 -37.97
C SER A 160 17.71 6.31 -38.51
N ILE A 161 17.53 6.13 -39.81
CA ILE A 161 17.80 4.90 -40.54
C ILE A 161 18.77 5.20 -41.67
N GLU A 162 19.90 4.50 -41.68
CA GLU A 162 20.82 4.48 -42.82
C GLU A 162 20.52 3.26 -43.68
N LEU A 163 19.97 3.49 -44.87
CA LEU A 163 19.64 2.47 -45.85
C LEU A 163 20.68 2.48 -46.97
N VAL A 164 21.22 1.31 -47.29
CA VAL A 164 22.04 1.11 -48.48
C VAL A 164 21.20 0.38 -49.50
N VAL A 165 20.82 1.07 -50.57
CA VAL A 165 19.97 0.53 -51.63
C VAL A 165 20.74 0.38 -52.93
N ASN A 166 20.34 -0.62 -53.71
CA ASN A 166 20.85 -0.86 -55.04
C ASN A 166 19.72 -0.66 -56.06
N THR A 167 19.87 0.27 -56.99
CA THR A 167 18.89 0.60 -58.04
C THR A 167 19.53 0.45 -59.43
N ALA A 168 18.72 0.45 -60.50
CA ALA A 168 19.26 0.33 -61.86
C ALA A 168 20.01 1.60 -62.29
N SER A 169 19.66 2.76 -61.73
CA SER A 169 20.33 4.03 -62.02
C SER A 169 20.25 5.04 -60.85
N ILE A 170 21.08 6.08 -60.88
CA ILE A 170 21.05 7.17 -59.88
C ILE A 170 19.69 7.91 -59.88
N PRO A 171 19.10 8.27 -61.04
CA PRO A 171 17.77 8.89 -61.05
C PRO A 171 16.68 8.07 -60.36
N GLU A 172 16.74 6.74 -60.43
CA GLU A 172 15.80 5.88 -59.70
C GLU A 172 15.98 5.96 -58.18
N ALA A 173 17.22 6.11 -57.71
CA ALA A 173 17.49 6.31 -56.29
C ALA A 173 16.95 7.66 -55.79
N VAL A 174 17.04 8.72 -56.62
CA VAL A 174 16.42 10.01 -56.30
C VAL A 174 14.89 9.91 -56.29
N ALA A 175 14.30 9.21 -57.27
CA ALA A 175 12.86 8.97 -57.31
C ALA A 175 12.37 8.08 -56.14
N LEU A 176 13.22 7.22 -55.59
CA LEU A 176 12.93 6.49 -54.36
C LEU A 176 12.82 7.43 -53.16
N VAL A 177 13.76 8.37 -53.00
CA VAL A 177 13.71 9.34 -51.89
C VAL A 177 12.42 10.18 -51.94
N GLU A 178 11.99 10.59 -53.13
CA GLU A 178 10.72 11.32 -53.30
C GLU A 178 9.51 10.48 -52.87
N ARG A 179 9.49 9.18 -53.21
CA ARG A 179 8.41 8.27 -52.76
C ARG A 179 8.45 8.01 -51.26
N LEU A 180 9.63 7.95 -50.66
CA LEU A 180 9.78 7.78 -49.20
C LEU A 180 9.21 8.95 -48.40
N ARG A 181 8.97 10.12 -49.01
CA ARG A 181 8.29 11.25 -48.36
C ARG A 181 6.81 10.98 -48.07
N GLU A 182 6.22 9.99 -48.73
CA GLU A 182 4.83 9.56 -48.51
C GLU A 182 4.71 8.60 -47.32
N LEU A 183 5.83 8.22 -46.70
CA LEU A 183 5.85 7.36 -45.52
C LEU A 183 5.27 8.10 -44.31
N ASP A 184 4.42 7.42 -43.55
CA ASP A 184 3.89 7.96 -42.32
C ASP A 184 5.01 8.17 -41.29
N GLY A 185 4.99 9.31 -40.60
CA GLY A 185 6.09 9.73 -39.73
C GLY A 185 7.41 10.05 -40.42
N PHE A 186 7.40 10.36 -41.72
CA PHE A 186 8.57 10.91 -42.41
C PHE A 186 8.94 12.31 -41.89
N ALA A 187 10.19 12.51 -41.48
CA ALA A 187 10.71 13.84 -41.14
C ALA A 187 11.62 14.42 -42.23
N ASP A 188 12.67 13.69 -42.62
CA ASP A 188 13.66 14.13 -43.61
C ASP A 188 14.37 12.92 -44.23
N ALA A 189 14.86 13.05 -45.46
CA ALA A 189 15.71 12.05 -46.09
C ALA A 189 16.83 12.70 -46.90
N VAL A 190 18.06 12.27 -46.64
CA VAL A 190 19.25 12.82 -47.27
C VAL A 190 20.04 11.70 -47.95
N VAL A 191 20.41 11.91 -49.20
CA VAL A 191 21.37 11.03 -49.90
C VAL A 191 22.78 11.39 -49.44
N LYS A 192 23.45 10.46 -48.76
CA LYS A 192 24.81 10.65 -48.23
C LYS A 192 25.87 10.41 -49.30
N THR A 193 25.72 9.32 -50.04
CA THR A 193 26.62 8.92 -51.11
C THR A 193 25.86 8.16 -52.19
N SER A 194 26.33 8.26 -53.43
CA SER A 194 25.83 7.47 -54.56
C SER A 194 27.01 7.11 -55.46
N ALA A 195 27.14 5.83 -55.79
CA ALA A 195 28.20 5.32 -56.66
C ALA A 195 27.63 4.31 -57.65
N VAL A 196 28.15 4.31 -58.88
CA VAL A 196 27.79 3.32 -59.91
C VAL A 196 28.81 2.19 -59.86
N GLY A 197 28.34 0.96 -59.70
CA GLY A 197 29.16 -0.25 -59.70
C GLY A 197 29.62 -0.64 -61.10
N VAL A 198 30.52 -1.62 -61.15
CA VAL A 198 31.01 -2.21 -62.41
C VAL A 198 29.93 -2.94 -63.20
N ASP A 199 28.85 -3.32 -62.53
CA ASP A 199 27.63 -3.91 -63.08
C ASP A 199 26.66 -2.87 -63.67
N GLY A 200 27.01 -1.58 -63.61
CA GLY A 200 26.19 -0.47 -64.09
C GLY A 200 25.04 -0.09 -63.16
N ARG A 201 24.94 -0.71 -61.99
CA ARG A 201 23.87 -0.44 -61.00
C ARG A 201 24.33 0.62 -60.00
N ALA A 202 23.40 1.44 -59.52
CA ALA A 202 23.69 2.48 -58.55
C ALA A 202 23.53 1.95 -57.13
N THR A 203 24.57 2.05 -56.31
CA THR A 203 24.50 1.86 -54.86
C THR A 203 24.42 3.21 -54.19
N THR A 204 23.33 3.45 -53.46
CA THR A 204 23.03 4.74 -52.83
C THR A 204 22.83 4.53 -51.34
N THR A 205 23.51 5.35 -50.52
CA THR A 205 23.28 5.41 -49.07
C THR A 205 22.34 6.56 -48.78
N ILE A 206 21.18 6.25 -48.22
CA ILE A 206 20.10 7.17 -47.86
C ILE A 206 20.00 7.19 -46.34
N VAL A 207 20.01 8.37 -45.75
CA VAL A 207 19.73 8.58 -44.32
C VAL A 207 18.32 9.12 -44.21
N LEU A 208 17.40 8.29 -43.73
CA LEU A 208 16.02 8.63 -43.43
C LEU A 208 15.92 9.02 -41.94
N THR A 209 15.13 10.02 -41.64
CA THR A 209 14.83 10.48 -40.28
C THR A 209 13.32 10.44 -40.07
N LEU A 210 12.90 9.94 -38.91
CA LEU A 210 11.49 9.76 -38.56
C LEU A 210 11.05 10.74 -37.47
N SER A 211 9.82 11.23 -37.56
CA SER A 211 9.14 12.09 -36.58
C SER A 211 8.41 11.26 -35.53
N THR A 212 7.82 11.93 -34.54
CA THR A 212 6.96 11.34 -33.50
C THR A 212 5.76 10.56 -34.04
N ASP A 213 5.37 10.78 -35.29
CA ASP A 213 4.20 10.10 -35.88
C ASP A 213 4.54 8.66 -36.31
N ALA A 214 5.82 8.28 -36.35
CA ALA A 214 6.26 6.92 -36.66
C ALA A 214 6.20 5.95 -35.46
N VAL A 215 5.66 6.39 -34.31
CA VAL A 215 5.58 5.57 -33.09
C VAL A 215 4.49 4.50 -33.25
N SER A 216 4.79 3.27 -32.84
CA SER A 216 3.88 2.12 -33.01
C SER A 216 2.65 2.17 -32.09
N GLY A 217 2.75 2.85 -30.95
CA GLY A 217 1.63 3.01 -30.01
C GLY A 217 1.11 1.72 -29.39
N ARG A 218 1.85 0.60 -29.46
CA ARG A 218 1.38 -0.76 -29.12
C ARG A 218 0.74 -0.93 -27.73
N PHE A 219 1.07 -0.07 -26.78
CA PHE A 219 0.56 -0.12 -25.40
C PHE A 219 -0.23 1.13 -25.01
N LEU A 220 -0.62 1.95 -25.98
CA LEU A 220 -1.63 2.97 -25.75
C LEU A 220 -2.97 2.23 -25.70
N GLU A 221 -3.71 2.40 -24.61
CA GLU A 221 -5.11 1.97 -24.55
C GLU A 221 -5.84 2.67 -25.71
N THR A 222 -6.30 1.88 -26.67
CA THR A 222 -7.16 2.36 -27.73
C THR A 222 -8.55 2.54 -27.15
N ASP A 223 -9.27 3.60 -27.54
CA ASP A 223 -10.63 3.91 -27.05
C ASP A 223 -11.63 2.71 -27.19
N GLU A 224 -11.27 1.68 -27.99
CA GLU A 224 -12.02 0.43 -28.14
C GLU A 224 -11.97 -0.49 -26.90
N ASP A 225 -10.97 -0.35 -26.02
CA ASP A 225 -10.81 -1.17 -24.81
C ASP A 225 -11.67 -0.66 -23.62
N GLU A 226 -12.11 0.61 -23.65
CA GLU A 226 -13.03 1.17 -22.64
C GLU A 226 -14.47 0.61 -22.78
N ASP A 227 -14.89 0.26 -24.00
CA ASP A 227 -16.20 -0.36 -24.26
C ASP A 227 -16.25 -1.84 -23.82
N ALA A 228 -15.11 -2.54 -23.82
CA ALA A 228 -15.02 -3.93 -23.38
C ALA A 228 -15.01 -4.10 -21.85
N ALA A 229 -14.54 -3.09 -21.11
CA ALA A 229 -14.55 -3.07 -19.65
C ALA A 229 -15.93 -2.74 -19.04
N SER A 230 -16.89 -2.31 -19.87
CA SER A 230 -18.26 -1.97 -19.48
C SER A 230 -19.25 -3.14 -19.60
N GLY A 231 -18.74 -4.36 -19.86
CA GLY A 231 -19.52 -5.59 -19.96
C GLY A 231 -20.23 -5.97 -18.66
N GLU A 232 -21.47 -5.51 -18.53
CA GLU A 232 -22.63 -6.28 -18.08
C GLU A 232 -22.49 -6.97 -16.70
N SER A 233 -22.74 -6.20 -15.63
CA SER A 233 -23.33 -6.78 -14.42
C SER A 233 -24.78 -7.12 -14.72
N THR A 234 -25.04 -8.35 -15.19
CA THR A 234 -26.39 -8.92 -15.18
C THR A 234 -26.81 -9.08 -13.72
N GLU A 235 -27.55 -8.10 -13.19
CA GLU A 235 -28.40 -8.28 -12.02
C GLU A 235 -29.37 -9.44 -12.31
N PRO A 236 -29.53 -10.41 -11.40
CA PRO A 236 -30.61 -11.38 -11.55
C PRO A 236 -31.94 -10.64 -11.36
N GLU A 237 -32.74 -10.58 -12.42
CA GLU A 237 -34.11 -10.08 -12.37
C GLU A 237 -34.91 -10.88 -11.33
N ASP A 238 -35.30 -10.19 -10.25
CA ASP A 238 -36.28 -10.63 -9.26
C ASP A 238 -37.66 -10.58 -9.92
N ASP A 239 -38.14 -11.74 -10.36
CA ASP A 239 -39.45 -11.96 -10.96
C ASP A 239 -40.56 -11.70 -9.92
N THR A 240 -40.90 -10.42 -9.74
CA THR A 240 -42.09 -9.96 -9.03
C THR A 240 -43.24 -9.81 -10.01
N SER A 241 -43.72 -10.94 -10.52
CA SER A 241 -45.04 -11.02 -11.15
C SER A 241 -46.13 -10.76 -10.09
N THR A 242 -46.64 -9.52 -10.10
CA THR A 242 -47.84 -9.09 -9.37
C THR A 242 -49.00 -8.98 -10.36
N ASP A 243 -49.99 -9.88 -10.29
CA ASP A 243 -51.38 -9.68 -10.74
C ASP A 243 -52.16 -10.97 -10.40
N SER A 244 -53.37 -11.04 -9.85
CA SER A 244 -54.32 -10.16 -9.19
C SER A 244 -55.45 -11.08 -8.66
N VAL A 245 -56.28 -10.58 -7.73
CA VAL A 245 -57.65 -11.07 -7.38
C VAL A 245 -57.67 -12.38 -6.55
N GLU A 246 -58.35 -12.57 -5.40
CA GLU A 246 -59.63 -12.09 -4.89
C GLU A 246 -59.69 -12.29 -3.36
N GLN A 247 -60.45 -11.45 -2.64
CA GLN A 247 -60.85 -11.67 -1.24
C GLN A 247 -61.74 -12.91 -1.10
N PRO A 248 -61.85 -13.50 0.12
CA PRO A 248 -63.10 -13.24 0.84
C PRO A 248 -62.94 -13.00 2.35
N THR A 249 -63.53 -11.88 2.78
CA THR A 249 -64.43 -11.69 3.93
C THR A 249 -64.23 -12.55 5.19
N SER A 250 -63.85 -11.87 6.27
CA SER A 250 -64.20 -12.25 7.65
C SER A 250 -65.55 -11.60 7.99
N GLU A 251 -66.56 -12.41 8.34
CA GLU A 251 -67.67 -11.96 9.19
C GLU A 251 -68.23 -13.15 9.99
N GLY A 252 -68.83 -12.86 11.15
CA GLY A 252 -69.14 -13.76 12.26
C GLY A 252 -70.06 -14.93 11.90
N GLY A 253 -70.17 -15.99 12.69
CA GLY A 253 -70.50 -16.00 14.10
C GLY A 253 -71.66 -16.98 14.31
N GLU A 254 -71.77 -17.52 15.52
CA GLU A 254 -72.88 -18.34 16.06
C GLU A 254 -72.87 -19.86 15.79
N GLY A 255 -72.88 -20.62 16.89
CA GLY A 255 -73.12 -22.07 16.93
C GLY A 255 -72.31 -22.80 17.99
#